data_AF-T0ZIV5-F1
#
_entry.id   AF-T0ZIV5-F1
#
_cell.length_a   1.000
_cell.length_b   1.000
_cell.length_c   1.000
_cell.angle_alpha   90.00
_cell.angle_beta   90.00
_cell.angle_gamma   90.00
#
_symmetry.space_group_name_H-M   'P 1'
#
loop_
_entity.id
_entity.type
_entity.pdbx_description
1 polymer ?
#
loop_
_entity_poly.entity_id
_entity_poly.type
_entity_poly.pdbx_seq_one_letter_code
_entity_poly.pdbx_strand_id
1 'polypeptide(L)' 'MQTSGIPRGLEDVVVTTSAITFIDGRQGRLIYRGYDIRELARFSTFEETAYLLWYGHLPKPVEL' A
#
# COMPACT_ATOMS: atom_id res chain seq x y z
N MET A 1 -5.25 -36.08 15.94
CA MET A 1 -5.63 -34.72 16.38
C MET A 1 -6.06 -33.95 15.13
N GLN A 2 -7.35 -33.71 14.94
CA GLN A 2 -7.85 -33.02 13.74
C GLN A 2 -7.62 -31.51 13.89
N THR A 3 -6.88 -30.89 12.97
CA THR A 3 -6.56 -29.45 12.92
C THR A 3 -7.64 -28.62 12.23
N SER A 4 -8.86 -29.14 12.16
CA SER A 4 -10.02 -28.53 11.49
C SER A 4 -10.46 -27.27 12.23
N GLY A 5 -9.87 -26.11 11.90
CA GLY A 5 -10.25 -24.82 12.45
C GLY A 5 -9.11 -23.82 12.65
N ILE A 6 -7.85 -24.22 12.47
CA ILE A 6 -6.71 -23.29 12.54
C ILE A 6 -6.45 -22.74 11.12
N PRO A 7 -6.58 -21.42 10.90
CA PRO A 7 -6.25 -20.82 9.61
C PRO A 7 -4.77 -21.05 9.29
N ARG A 8 -4.48 -21.73 8.17
CA ARG A 8 -3.10 -21.95 7.74
C ARG A 8 -2.57 -20.67 7.11
N GLY A 9 -1.38 -20.24 7.49
CA GLY A 9 -0.74 -19.05 6.93
C GLY A 9 -1.47 -17.72 7.17
N LEU A 10 -2.42 -17.69 8.13
CA LEU A 10 -3.31 -16.55 8.39
C LEU A 10 -4.17 -16.14 7.18
N GLU A 11 -4.41 -17.08 6.25
CA GLU A 11 -5.34 -16.87 5.14
C GLU A 11 -6.72 -16.50 5.71
N ASP A 12 -7.34 -15.46 5.11
CA ASP A 12 -8.60 -14.84 5.54
C ASP A 12 -8.63 -14.22 6.95
N VAL A 13 -7.48 -14.07 7.63
CA VAL A 13 -7.39 -13.37 8.92
C VAL A 13 -6.97 -11.92 8.72
N VAL A 14 -7.85 -10.98 9.05
CA VAL A 14 -7.52 -9.55 9.08
C VAL A 14 -6.65 -9.25 10.30
N VAL A 15 -5.36 -9.07 10.09
CA VAL A 15 -4.39 -8.78 11.18
C VAL A 15 -4.50 -7.33 11.67
N THR A 16 -4.71 -6.37 10.76
CA THR A 16 -4.85 -4.95 11.09
C THR A 16 -5.42 -4.17 9.90
N THR A 17 -5.78 -2.90 10.12
CA THR A 17 -6.10 -1.93 9.09
C THR A 17 -4.85 -1.14 8.68
N SER A 18 -4.72 -0.79 7.40
CA SER A 18 -3.62 0.05 6.89
C SER A 18 -4.14 1.20 6.06
N ALA A 19 -3.54 2.38 6.25
CA ALA A 19 -3.78 3.56 5.42
C ALA A 19 -2.72 3.73 4.30
N ILE A 20 -1.79 2.78 4.16
CA ILE A 20 -0.63 2.91 3.27
C ILE A 20 -0.98 2.48 1.84
N THR A 21 -1.57 1.30 1.68
CA THR A 21 -1.78 0.68 0.36
C THR A 21 -3.18 0.11 0.25
N PHE A 22 -3.79 0.28 -0.92
CA PHE A 22 -5.02 -0.40 -1.30
C PHE A 22 -4.85 -1.09 -2.66
N ILE A 23 -5.38 -2.31 -2.79
CA ILE A 23 -5.30 -3.12 -4.00
C ILE A 23 -6.72 -3.41 -4.47
N ASP A 24 -7.08 -2.91 -5.65
CA ASP A 24 -8.30 -3.31 -6.35
C ASP A 24 -7.92 -4.36 -7.40
N GLY A 25 -8.07 -5.63 -7.03
CA GLY A 25 -7.79 -6.75 -7.92
C GLY A 25 -8.76 -6.86 -9.11
N ARG A 26 -9.97 -6.28 -9.03
CA ARG A 26 -10.96 -6.33 -10.11
C ARG A 26 -10.62 -5.32 -11.21
N GLN A 27 -10.16 -4.14 -10.82
CA GLN A 27 -9.75 -3.09 -11.75
C GLN A 27 -8.25 -3.13 -12.10
N GLY A 28 -7.47 -3.99 -11.43
CA GLY A 28 -6.02 -4.05 -11.59
C GLY A 28 -5.34 -2.73 -11.18
N ARG A 29 -5.75 -2.18 -10.03
CA ARG A 29 -5.23 -0.93 -9.49
C ARG A 29 -4.49 -1.16 -8.18
N LEU A 30 -3.37 -0.46 -8.04
CA LEU A 30 -2.57 -0.39 -6.83
C LEU A 30 -2.47 1.08 -6.43
N ILE A 31 -2.88 1.38 -5.21
CA ILE A 31 -3.01 2.74 -4.71
C ILE A 31 -2.10 2.91 -3.49
N TYR A 32 -1.22 3.90 -3.53
CA TYR A 32 -0.37 4.29 -2.40
C TYR A 32 -0.84 5.62 -1.82
N ARG A 33 -1.26 5.61 -0.54
CA ARG A 33 -1.71 6.81 0.19
C ARG A 33 -2.74 7.66 -0.59
N GLY A 34 -3.59 7.01 -1.38
CA GLY A 34 -4.62 7.64 -2.22
C GLY A 34 -4.22 7.91 -3.68
N TYR A 35 -2.94 7.76 -4.05
CA TYR A 35 -2.44 7.97 -5.41
C TYR A 35 -2.36 6.65 -6.18
N ASP A 36 -2.79 6.65 -7.44
CA ASP A 36 -2.60 5.47 -8.31
C ASP A 36 -1.10 5.29 -8.60
N ILE A 37 -0.59 4.06 -8.47
CA ILE A 37 0.84 3.79 -8.70
C ILE A 37 1.28 4.20 -10.11
N ARG A 38 0.38 4.17 -11.10
CA ARG A 38 0.68 4.59 -12.47
C ARG A 38 0.95 6.09 -12.57
N GLU A 39 0.33 6.89 -11.72
CA GLU A 39 0.58 8.33 -11.66
C GLU A 39 1.93 8.61 -11.01
N LEU A 40 2.21 7.96 -9.88
CA LEU A 40 3.50 8.07 -9.20
C LEU A 40 4.66 7.64 -10.13
N ALA A 41 4.51 6.53 -10.84
CA ALA A 41 5.54 6.04 -11.76
C ALA A 41 5.79 6.99 -12.96
N ARG A 42 4.82 7.82 -13.34
CA ARG A 42 4.93 8.76 -14.48
C ARG A 42 5.41 10.14 -14.07
N PHE A 43 5.01 10.59 -12.88
CA PHE A 43 5.11 11.99 -12.48
C PHE A 43 5.91 12.20 -11.19
N SER A 44 6.42 11.14 -10.58
CA SER A 44 7.17 11.20 -9.32
C SER A 44 8.47 10.42 -9.42
N THR A 45 9.40 10.71 -8.51
CA THR A 45 10.63 9.94 -8.34
C THR A 45 10.46 8.82 -7.31
N PHE A 46 11.47 7.94 -7.24
CA PHE A 46 11.52 6.92 -6.21
C PHE A 46 11.55 7.54 -4.80
N GLU A 47 12.35 8.58 -4.61
CA GLU A 47 12.53 9.27 -3.33
C GLU A 47 11.23 9.93 -2.87
N GLU A 48 10.51 10.61 -3.77
CA GLU A 48 9.21 11.20 -3.50
C GLU A 48 8.16 10.14 -3.13
N THR A 49 8.15 9.00 -3.85
CA THR A 49 7.26 7.89 -3.55
C THR A 49 7.59 7.25 -2.19
N ALA A 50 8.88 7.08 -1.88
CA ALA A 50 9.31 6.56 -0.59
C ALA A 50 8.92 7.51 0.55
N TYR A 51 9.11 8.82 0.35
CA TYR A 51 8.66 9.86 1.27
C TYR A 51 7.15 9.78 1.50
N LEU A 52 6.35 9.69 0.43
CA LEU A 52 4.90 9.52 0.51
C LEU A 52 4.50 8.32 1.37
N LEU A 53 5.16 7.17 1.21
CA LEU A 53 4.83 5.97 1.98
C LEU A 53 5.11 6.16 3.48
N TRP A 54 6.23 6.77 3.82
CA TRP A 54 6.62 7.04 5.21
C TRP A 54 5.79 8.14 5.88
N TYR A 55 5.67 9.29 5.24
CA TYR A 55 5.10 10.51 5.84
C TYR A 55 3.63 10.74 5.50
N GLY A 56 3.10 10.03 4.50
CA GLY A 56 1.68 10.07 4.13
C GLY A 56 1.30 11.20 3.18
N HIS A 57 2.23 12.04 2.75
CA HIS A 57 2.04 13.07 1.74
C HIS A 57 3.24 13.17 0.81
N LEU A 58 3.05 13.72 -0.38
CA LEU A 58 4.18 14.06 -1.26
C LEU A 58 5.02 15.17 -0.63
N PRO A 59 6.35 15.13 -0.80
CA PRO A 59 7.24 16.10 -0.21
C PRO A 59 7.11 17.47 -0.87
N LYS A 60 7.38 18.52 -0.10
CA LYS A 60 7.59 19.88 -0.57
C LYS A 60 9.05 20.07 -1.02
N PRO A 61 9.36 21.13 -1.79
CA PRO A 61 10.73 21.39 -2.25
C PRO A 61 11.80 21.56 -1.17
N VAL A 62 11.41 21.73 0.10
CA VAL A 62 12.33 21.85 1.25
C VAL A 62 12.47 20.55 2.04
N GLU A 63 11.68 19.53 1.71
CA GLU A 63 11.63 18.23 2.40
C GLU A 63 12.45 17.15 1.66
N LEU A 64 12.90 17.46 0.43
CA LEU A 64 13.74 16.63 -0.44
C LEU A 64 14.95 17.41 -0.95
#